data_AF-A0A7J3Y052-F1
#
_entry.id   AF-A0A7J3Y052-F1
#
_cell.length_a   1.000
_cell.length_b   1.000
_cell.length_c   1.000
_cell.angle_alpha   90.00
_cell.angle_beta   90.00
_cell.angle_gamma   90.00
#
_symmetry.space_group_name_H-M   'P 1'
#
loop_
_entity.id
_entity.type
_entity.pdbx_description
1 polymer ?
#
loop_
_entity_poly.entity_id
_entity_poly.type
_entity_poly.pdbx_seq_one_letter_code
_entity_poly.pdbx_strand_id
1 'polypeptide(L)'
;MEGEKTGHTGRRLKVVVQLIQAKKPYYIVRAYDSGRLIFRGKRLIKSEFVSKWFLYNQALLDQGFAVVKKKSSGGFQVVFSELAERRFKLFILYVYSLLNIRSSRRADCLAKCWSRIDVVSPLVDELWELSRMVEEKRFSSLLRGYCLCR
;
A
#
# COMPACT_ATOMS: atom_id res chain seq x y z
N MET A 1 0.98 30.72 27.47
CA MET A 1 -0.13 29.83 27.05
C MET A 1 0.35 29.12 25.80
N GLU A 2 1.20 28.10 25.95
CA GLU A 2 0.78 26.68 25.89
C GLU A 2 -0.19 26.48 24.71
N GLY A 3 0.24 26.02 23.53
CA GLY A 3 0.93 24.76 23.33
C GLY A 3 -0.08 23.66 22.97
N GLU A 4 -0.97 23.91 22.02
CA GLU A 4 -1.89 22.88 21.50
C GLU A 4 -1.09 21.83 20.71
N LYS A 5 -0.53 20.86 21.45
CA LYS A 5 -0.29 19.53 20.92
C LYS A 5 -1.65 18.89 20.71
N THR A 6 -2.25 19.08 19.53
CA THR A 6 -3.32 18.22 19.02
C THR A 6 -2.72 16.84 18.68
N GLY A 7 -2.37 16.13 19.74
CA GLY A 7 -2.05 14.71 19.71
C GLY A 7 -3.33 13.92 19.44
N HIS A 8 -3.77 13.90 18.19
CA HIS A 8 -4.59 12.79 17.71
C HIS A 8 -3.70 11.55 17.63
N THR A 9 -3.41 10.94 18.79
CA THR A 9 -2.96 9.55 18.92
C THR A 9 -4.16 8.62 18.75
N GLY A 10 -4.93 8.80 17.67
CA GLY A 10 -5.75 7.73 17.09
C GLY A 10 -4.83 6.65 16.52
N ARG A 11 -5.32 5.42 16.44
CA ARG A 11 -4.62 4.31 15.78
C ARG A 11 -4.34 4.74 14.34
N ARG A 12 -3.07 4.92 13.97
CA ARG A 12 -2.73 5.32 12.60
C ARG A 12 -2.16 4.13 11.84
N LEU A 13 -2.90 3.70 10.82
CA LEU A 13 -2.44 2.71 9.86
C LEU A 13 -1.28 3.33 9.06
N LYS A 14 -0.12 2.69 9.10
CA LYS A 14 1.12 3.26 8.58
C LYS A 14 1.76 2.29 7.61
N VAL A 15 2.05 2.75 6.41
CA VAL A 15 2.86 2.05 5.41
C VAL A 15 4.23 2.70 5.34
N VAL A 16 5.29 1.90 5.31
CA VAL A 16 6.65 2.33 5.08
C VAL A 16 7.22 1.57 3.89
N VAL A 17 7.64 2.30 2.87
CA VAL A 17 8.41 1.76 1.74
C VAL A 17 9.87 2.09 1.98
N GLN A 18 10.63 1.06 2.34
CA GLN A 18 12.03 1.18 2.75
C GLN A 18 12.95 0.63 1.67
N LEU A 19 13.98 1.40 1.33
CA LEU A 19 15.11 0.92 0.52
C LEU A 19 16.01 0.00 1.34
N ILE A 20 16.32 -1.17 0.79
CA ILE A 20 17.27 -2.13 1.32
C ILE A 20 18.52 -2.12 0.44
N GLN A 21 19.63 -1.73 1.05
CA GLN A 21 20.96 -1.72 0.41
C GLN A 21 21.54 -3.13 0.47
N ALA A 22 21.37 -3.89 -0.61
CA ALA A 22 21.95 -5.20 -0.82
C ALA A 22 22.73 -5.21 -2.14
N LYS A 23 23.42 -6.31 -2.49
CA LYS A 23 24.15 -6.45 -3.77
C LYS A 23 23.33 -6.01 -4.99
N LYS A 24 22.01 -6.21 -4.95
CA LYS A 24 21.05 -5.58 -5.86
C LYS A 24 20.01 -4.84 -5.01
N PRO A 25 20.06 -3.51 -4.89
CA PRO A 25 19.13 -2.75 -4.06
C PRO A 25 17.67 -3.03 -4.41
N TYR A 26 16.80 -2.91 -3.42
CA TYR A 26 15.36 -3.10 -3.61
C TYR A 26 14.55 -2.42 -2.53
N TYR A 27 13.26 -2.24 -2.78
CA TYR A 27 12.31 -1.69 -1.82
C TYR A 27 11.50 -2.80 -1.17
N ILE A 28 11.15 -2.61 0.10
CA ILE A 28 10.20 -3.46 0.81
C ILE A 28 9.09 -2.59 1.40
N VAL A 29 7.86 -3.07 1.32
CA VAL A 29 6.71 -2.41 1.94
C VAL A 29 6.44 -3.08 3.28
N ARG A 30 6.32 -2.29 4.34
CA ARG A 30 5.88 -2.74 5.65
C ARG A 30 4.66 -1.94 6.05
N ALA A 31 3.61 -2.61 6.53
CA ALA A 31 2.45 -1.94 7.07
C ALA A 31 2.26 -2.26 8.54
N TYR A 32 1.86 -1.25 9.28
CA TYR A 32 1.73 -1.25 10.73
C TYR A 32 0.35 -0.75 11.11
N ASP A 33 -0.24 -1.41 12.09
CA ASP A 33 -1.41 -0.92 12.81
C ASP A 33 -0.97 -0.59 14.23
N SER A 34 -1.16 0.66 14.65
CA SER A 34 -0.86 1.10 16.02
C SER A 34 0.56 0.76 16.48
N GLY A 35 1.52 0.74 15.52
CA GLY A 35 2.92 0.39 15.76
C GLY A 35 3.26 -1.10 15.63
N ARG A 36 2.27 -2.00 15.65
CA ARG A 36 2.46 -3.43 15.41
C ARG A 36 2.60 -3.70 13.92
N LEU A 37 3.64 -4.44 13.51
CA LEU A 37 3.79 -4.89 12.13
C LEU A 37 2.69 -5.90 11.81
N ILE A 38 1.83 -5.57 10.85
CA ILE A 38 0.72 -6.44 10.42
C ILE A 38 0.93 -6.99 9.01
N PHE A 39 1.76 -6.33 8.21
CA PHE A 39 2.08 -6.79 6.87
C PHE A 39 3.54 -6.47 6.52
N ARG A 40 4.21 -7.42 5.87
CA ARG A 40 5.53 -7.24 5.29
C ARG A 40 5.51 -7.81 3.88
N GLY A 41 5.47 -6.92 2.90
CA GLY A 41 5.56 -7.31 1.49
C GLY A 41 6.94 -7.87 1.16
N LYS A 42 7.04 -8.56 0.02
CA LYS A 42 8.32 -8.98 -0.54
C LYS A 42 8.97 -7.90 -1.40
N ARG A 43 10.15 -8.25 -1.89
CA ARG A 43 11.01 -7.40 -2.71
C ARG A 43 10.26 -6.76 -3.87
N LEU A 44 10.17 -5.43 -3.85
CA LEU A 44 9.80 -4.58 -4.98
C LEU A 44 11.07 -3.98 -5.59
N ILE A 45 11.14 -3.91 -6.91
CA ILE A 45 12.32 -3.37 -7.60
C ILE A 45 12.26 -1.84 -7.63
N LYS A 46 11.05 -1.27 -7.68
CA LYS A 46 10.81 0.14 -8.00
C LYS A 46 9.79 0.74 -7.04
N SER A 47 10.17 1.81 -6.36
CA SER A 47 9.31 2.45 -5.37
C SER A 47 8.24 3.32 -6.01
N GLU A 48 8.48 3.81 -7.24
CA GLU A 48 7.50 4.61 -7.98
C GLU A 48 6.23 3.82 -8.32
N PHE A 49 6.28 2.49 -8.37
CA PHE A 49 5.08 1.68 -8.59
C PHE A 49 4.07 1.94 -7.49
N VAL A 50 4.51 1.99 -6.23
CA VAL A 50 3.63 2.31 -5.11
C VAL A 50 3.03 3.72 -5.24
N SER A 51 3.82 4.69 -5.70
CA SER A 51 3.36 6.07 -5.91
C SER A 51 2.24 6.16 -6.95
N LYS A 52 2.21 5.29 -7.96
CA LYS A 52 1.16 5.29 -9.00
C LYS A 52 -0.23 5.13 -8.42
N TRP A 53 -0.40 4.29 -7.40
CA TRP A 53 -1.71 4.11 -6.77
C TRP A 53 -2.24 5.39 -6.14
N PHE A 54 -1.36 6.19 -5.51
CA PHE A 54 -1.75 7.47 -4.91
C PHE A 54 -2.12 8.51 -5.97
N LEU A 55 -1.47 8.52 -7.13
CA LEU A 55 -1.88 9.39 -8.25
C LEU A 55 -3.34 9.11 -8.67
N TYR A 56 -3.76 7.86 -8.67
CA TYR A 56 -5.14 7.48 -8.98
C TYR A 56 -6.12 7.57 -7.81
N ASN A 57 -5.62 7.91 -6.60
CA ASN A 57 -6.42 8.13 -5.40
C ASN A 57 -6.13 9.51 -4.81
N GLN A 58 -5.96 10.53 -5.67
CA GLN A 58 -5.59 11.88 -5.24
C GLN A 58 -6.54 12.45 -4.19
N ALA A 59 -7.83 12.15 -4.28
CA ALA A 59 -8.84 12.52 -3.28
C ALA A 59 -8.50 12.06 -1.85
N LEU A 60 -7.79 10.94 -1.65
CA LEU A 60 -7.34 10.52 -0.32
C LEU A 60 -6.31 11.48 0.27
N LEU A 61 -5.45 12.05 -0.57
CA LEU A 61 -4.46 13.02 -0.16
C LEU A 61 -5.13 14.38 0.09
N ASP A 62 -5.96 14.81 -0.86
CA ASP A 62 -6.62 16.12 -0.82
C ASP A 62 -7.57 16.25 0.38
N GLN A 63 -8.26 15.16 0.73
CA GLN A 63 -9.17 15.11 1.88
C GLN A 63 -8.46 14.75 3.19
N GLY A 64 -7.14 14.60 3.20
CA GLY A 64 -6.34 14.31 4.40
C GLY A 64 -6.49 12.88 4.95
N PHE A 65 -7.18 11.99 4.23
CA PHE A 65 -7.33 10.58 4.61
C PHE A 65 -6.02 9.78 4.49
N ALA A 66 -5.06 10.27 3.71
CA ALA A 66 -3.70 9.76 3.63
C ALA A 66 -2.67 10.90 3.58
N VAL A 67 -1.54 10.72 4.25
CA VAL A 67 -0.42 11.68 4.26
C VAL A 67 0.86 10.96 3.86
N VAL A 68 1.52 11.46 2.82
CA VAL A 68 2.81 10.93 2.34
C VAL A 68 3.96 11.79 2.88
N LYS A 69 4.93 11.14 3.50
CA LYS A 69 6.16 11.76 4.04
C LYS A 69 7.37 11.08 3.42
N LYS A 70 8.21 11.84 2.72
CA LYS A 70 9.51 11.36 2.25
C LYS A 70 10.47 11.27 3.44
N LYS A 71 11.24 10.18 3.51
CA LYS A 71 12.31 10.02 4.50
C LYS A 71 13.65 10.40 3.89
N SER A 72 14.55 10.91 4.74
CA SER A 72 15.93 11.26 4.37
C SER A 72 16.69 10.09 3.74
N SER A 73 16.38 8.85 4.12
CA SER A 73 16.97 7.62 3.58
C SER A 73 16.46 7.19 2.20
N GLY A 74 15.70 8.04 1.49
CA GLY A 74 15.16 7.73 0.16
C GLY A 74 13.90 6.85 0.15
N GLY A 75 13.46 6.39 1.32
CA GLY A 75 12.14 5.75 1.49
C GLY A 75 11.01 6.77 1.62
N PHE A 76 9.77 6.28 1.64
CA PHE A 76 8.61 7.09 2.00
C PHE A 76 7.72 6.36 2.98
N GLN A 77 7.00 7.16 3.75
CA GLN A 77 6.01 6.73 4.71
C GLN A 77 4.66 7.28 4.29
N VAL A 78 3.66 6.44 4.30
CA VAL A 78 2.27 6.85 4.13
C VAL A 78 1.54 6.57 5.42
N VAL A 79 0.80 7.55 5.91
CA VAL A 79 -0.04 7.42 7.10
C VAL A 79 -1.48 7.57 6.66
N PHE A 80 -2.28 6.54 6.86
CA PHE A 80 -3.72 6.53 6.61
C PHE A 80 -4.45 6.89 7.89
N SER A 81 -5.56 7.62 7.74
CA SER A 81 -6.57 7.76 8.78
C SER A 81 -7.28 6.41 9.02
N GLU A 82 -7.87 6.24 10.21
CA GLU A 82 -8.71 5.07 10.51
C GLU A 82 -9.91 4.96 9.57
N LEU A 83 -10.51 6.11 9.20
CA LEU A 83 -11.63 6.19 8.27
C LEU A 83 -11.30 5.65 6.85
N ALA A 84 -10.01 5.48 6.54
CA ALA A 84 -9.52 4.93 5.29
C ALA A 84 -9.02 3.47 5.40
N GLU A 85 -9.43 2.70 6.42
CA GLU A 85 -8.96 1.33 6.65
C GLU A 85 -9.12 0.43 5.41
N ARG A 86 -10.30 0.44 4.77
CA ARG A 86 -10.51 -0.38 3.57
C ARG A 86 -9.68 0.07 2.37
N ARG A 87 -9.43 1.38 2.23
CA ARG A 87 -8.47 1.91 1.24
C ARG A 87 -7.05 1.47 1.55
N PHE A 88 -6.69 1.38 2.83
CA PHE A 88 -5.41 0.82 3.26
C PHE A 88 -5.28 -0.68 2.92
N LYS A 89 -6.33 -1.48 3.15
CA LYS A 89 -6.38 -2.90 2.73
C LYS A 89 -6.19 -3.04 1.21
N LEU A 90 -6.95 -2.28 0.42
CA LEU A 90 -6.82 -2.25 -1.05
C LEU A 90 -5.42 -1.85 -1.51
N PHE A 91 -4.79 -0.88 -0.84
CA PHE A 91 -3.43 -0.50 -1.12
C PHE A 91 -2.44 -1.66 -0.89
N ILE A 92 -2.62 -2.46 0.18
CA ILE A 92 -1.78 -3.63 0.42
C ILE A 92 -2.03 -4.72 -0.65
N LEU A 93 -3.29 -4.97 -1.02
CA LEU A 93 -3.64 -5.89 -2.11
C LEU A 93 -3.00 -5.45 -3.44
N TYR A 94 -3.02 -4.15 -3.74
CA TYR A 94 -2.28 -3.58 -4.86
C TYR A 94 -0.78 -3.90 -4.77
N VAL A 95 -0.14 -3.68 -3.62
CA VAL A 95 1.28 -4.00 -3.40
C VAL A 95 1.58 -5.48 -3.66
N TYR A 96 0.71 -6.40 -3.21
CA TYR A 96 0.87 -7.82 -3.52
C TYR A 96 0.77 -8.13 -5.02
N SER A 97 -0.09 -7.42 -5.76
CA SER A 97 -0.22 -7.61 -7.21
C SER A 97 1.05 -7.20 -7.98
N LEU A 98 1.84 -6.27 -7.43
CA LEU A 98 3.08 -5.76 -8.01
C LEU A 98 4.28 -6.72 -7.87
N LEU A 99 4.18 -7.79 -7.08
CA LEU A 99 5.31 -8.68 -6.88
C LEU A 99 5.77 -9.28 -8.21
N ASN A 100 7.08 -9.22 -8.45
CA ASN A 100 7.73 -9.63 -9.70
C ASN A 100 7.32 -8.85 -10.97
N ILE A 101 6.58 -7.75 -10.85
CA ILE A 101 6.31 -6.86 -11.99
C ILE A 101 7.57 -6.05 -12.33
N ARG A 102 7.92 -6.05 -13.62
CA ARG A 102 8.99 -5.20 -14.19
C ARG A 102 8.47 -4.11 -15.11
N SER A 103 7.28 -4.32 -15.70
CA SER A 103 6.67 -3.39 -16.66
C SER A 103 6.02 -2.20 -15.96
N SER A 104 6.47 -0.98 -16.29
CA SER A 104 5.87 0.26 -15.80
C SER A 104 4.41 0.38 -16.26
N ARG A 105 4.10 0.01 -17.52
CA ARG A 105 2.74 0.01 -18.07
C ARG A 105 1.82 -0.94 -17.29
N ARG A 106 2.31 -2.13 -16.94
CA ARG A 106 1.53 -3.08 -16.15
C ARG A 106 1.28 -2.59 -14.72
N ALA A 107 2.29 -1.98 -14.09
CA ALA A 107 2.13 -1.37 -12.76
C ALA A 107 1.11 -0.21 -12.76
N ASP A 108 1.06 0.55 -13.86
CA ASP A 108 0.09 1.64 -14.08
C ASP A 108 -1.35 1.12 -14.21
N CYS A 109 -1.55 0.12 -15.08
CA CYS A 109 -2.83 -0.55 -15.24
C CYS A 109 -3.34 -1.13 -13.91
N LEU A 110 -2.47 -1.81 -13.16
CA LEU A 110 -2.81 -2.33 -11.83
C LEU A 110 -3.20 -1.21 -10.88
N ALA A 111 -2.42 -0.12 -10.82
CA ALA A 111 -2.73 1.02 -9.95
C ALA A 111 -4.12 1.60 -10.23
N LYS A 112 -4.45 1.80 -11.52
CA LYS A 112 -5.75 2.29 -11.98
C LYS A 112 -6.89 1.30 -11.73
N CYS A 113 -6.65 0.01 -11.87
CA CYS A 113 -7.64 -1.03 -11.58
C CYS A 113 -7.97 -1.07 -10.08
N TRP A 114 -6.95 -1.20 -9.23
CA TRP A 114 -7.10 -1.29 -7.78
C TRP A 114 -7.66 0.00 -7.16
N SER A 115 -7.40 1.17 -7.74
CA SER A 115 -7.97 2.44 -7.24
C SER A 115 -9.47 2.57 -7.46
N ARG A 116 -10.02 1.86 -8.45
CA ARG A 116 -11.43 1.89 -8.85
C ARG A 116 -12.28 0.86 -8.13
N ILE A 117 -11.67 -0.06 -7.37
CA ILE A 117 -12.44 -1.04 -6.59
C ILE A 117 -13.25 -0.28 -5.55
N ASP A 118 -14.53 -0.59 -5.52
CA ASP A 118 -15.44 -0.05 -4.54
C ASP A 118 -15.05 -0.54 -3.15
N VAL A 119 -14.77 0.41 -2.27
CA VAL A 119 -14.34 0.13 -0.89
C VAL A 119 -15.46 -0.39 -0.02
N VAL A 120 -16.72 -0.21 -0.41
CA VAL A 120 -17.82 -0.82 0.35
C VAL A 120 -17.98 -2.32 0.05
N SER A 121 -17.33 -2.82 -1.00
CA SER A 121 -17.40 -4.23 -1.40
C SER A 121 -16.86 -5.18 -0.31
N PRO A 122 -17.61 -6.24 0.06
CA PRO A 122 -17.15 -7.23 1.03
C PRO A 122 -15.94 -8.03 0.53
N LEU A 123 -15.75 -8.08 -0.78
CA LEU A 123 -14.61 -8.74 -1.42
C LEU A 123 -13.25 -8.23 -0.90
N VAL A 124 -13.18 -6.96 -0.49
CA VAL A 124 -11.93 -6.38 0.06
C VAL A 124 -11.54 -7.07 1.36
N ASP A 125 -12.52 -7.35 2.23
CA ASP A 125 -12.28 -8.00 3.51
C ASP A 125 -11.99 -9.50 3.31
N GLU A 126 -12.67 -10.16 2.36
CA GLU A 126 -12.39 -11.56 2.00
C GLU A 126 -10.98 -11.75 1.41
N LEU A 127 -10.58 -10.90 0.45
CA LEU A 127 -9.22 -10.93 -0.10
C LEU A 127 -8.17 -10.61 0.96
N TRP A 128 -8.50 -9.72 1.90
CA TRP A 128 -7.63 -9.42 3.02
C TRP A 128 -7.41 -10.64 3.91
N GLU A 129 -8.46 -11.35 4.32
CA GLU A 129 -8.30 -12.57 5.12
C GLU A 129 -7.59 -13.68 4.33
N LEU A 130 -7.93 -13.85 3.05
CA LEU A 130 -7.25 -14.82 2.17
C LEU A 130 -5.75 -14.57 2.07
N SER A 131 -5.32 -13.29 2.06
CA SER A 131 -3.91 -12.91 2.02
C SER A 131 -3.09 -13.47 3.19
N ARG A 132 -3.76 -13.80 4.31
CA ARG A 132 -3.14 -14.31 5.54
C ARG A 132 -3.08 -15.84 5.57
N MET A 133 -3.82 -16.52 4.69
CA MET A 133 -3.98 -17.98 4.67
C MET A 133 -3.23 -18.65 3.52
N VAL A 134 -2.97 -17.93 2.42
CA VAL A 134 -2.45 -18.51 1.17
C VAL A 134 -0.98 -18.15 0.93
N GLU A 135 -0.25 -19.06 0.27
CA GLU A 135 1.08 -18.77 -0.26
C GLU A 135 1.07 -17.52 -1.13
N GLU A 136 1.97 -16.59 -0.82
CA GLU A 136 2.03 -15.29 -1.47
C GLU A 136 2.14 -15.36 -3.01
N LYS A 137 2.87 -16.34 -3.56
CA LYS A 137 3.02 -16.46 -5.02
C LYS A 137 1.68 -16.75 -5.69
N ARG A 138 0.89 -17.65 -5.11
CA ARG A 138 -0.45 -18.01 -5.59
C ARG A 138 -1.39 -16.82 -5.42
N PHE A 139 -1.37 -16.19 -4.25
CA PHE A 139 -2.20 -15.02 -3.94
C PHE A 139 -1.92 -13.85 -4.88
N SER A 140 -0.64 -13.52 -5.08
CA SER A 140 -0.20 -12.47 -6.01
C SER A 140 -0.65 -12.74 -7.45
N SER A 141 -0.66 -14.00 -7.89
CA SER A 141 -1.18 -14.39 -9.20
C SER A 141 -2.68 -14.20 -9.31
N LEU A 142 -3.43 -14.59 -8.27
CA LEU A 142 -4.87 -14.40 -8.19
C LEU A 142 -5.24 -12.91 -8.24
N LEU A 143 -4.56 -12.06 -7.47
CA LEU A 143 -4.78 -10.61 -7.49
C LEU A 143 -4.49 -9.97 -8.85
N ARG A 144 -3.47 -10.46 -9.56
CA ARG A 144 -3.25 -10.05 -10.96
C ARG A 144 -4.27 -10.60 -11.94
N GLY A 145 -4.96 -11.70 -11.61
CA GLY A 145 -6.07 -12.21 -12.42
C GLY A 145 -7.32 -11.34 -12.29
N TYR A 146 -7.53 -10.73 -11.11
CA TYR A 146 -8.63 -9.81 -10.87
C TYR A 146 -8.57 -8.57 -11.78
N CYS A 147 -7.38 -8.03 -11.98
CA CYS A 147 -7.12 -6.95 -12.91
C CYS A 147 -6.56 -7.50 -14.23
N LEU A 148 -7.33 -7.50 -15.32
CA LEU A 148 -6.96 -8.03 -16.64
C LEU A 148 -5.85 -7.22 -17.38
N CYS A 149 -4.80 -6.81 -16.66
CA CYS A 149 -3.64 -6.09 -17.14
C CYS A 149 -2.66 -7.05 -17.84
N ARG A 150 -2.79 -7.15 -19.17
CA ARG A 150 -1.86 -7.86 -20.06
C ARG A 150 -0.59 -7.05 -20.31
#